data_AF-A0A841DG88-F1
#
_entry.id   AF-A0A841DG88-F1
#
_cell.length_a   1.000
_cell.length_b   1.000
_cell.length_c   1.000
_cell.angle_alpha   90.00
_cell.angle_beta   90.00
_cell.angle_gamma   90.00
#
_symmetry.space_group_name_H-M   'P 1'
#
loop_
_entity.id
_entity.type
_entity.pdbx_description
1 polymer ?
#
loop_
_entity_poly.entity_id
_entity_poly.type
_entity_poly.pdbx_seq_one_letter_code
_entity_poly.pdbx_strand_id
1 'polypeptide(L)'
;MNKNDAPTYLSPADYAIQTWFSDPGAHAGLYDALPTDVPGIAAVVRNLLVHYRGGGIEFTGERLAEIDHRSVSAMLSTDQKRNGRPLAEPREPFDRIVGCCRDYTLLFVSILRHQGVPARSRIGFADYFTPGYNHDHVVAEYWNGDRWVMIDAELEPGERSFDVQDMPAGPFPSAAEVWLGVRAGDLDPDNYGIGPGQPIGGGWFVRNYVHYELAHLNGDELLLWDNWGDMSDTLEGADLALTDQVADLLLASGNGDAAATKQVNNLYRTNPALTFAGRSFITSPAGGPYRLIEV
;
A
#
# COMPACT_ATOMS: atom_id res chain seq x y z
N MET A 1 -16.72 2.76 -10.97
CA MET A 1 -16.33 3.87 -11.89
C MET A 1 -15.85 3.25 -13.20
N ASN A 2 -16.14 3.82 -14.38
CA ASN A 2 -15.57 3.31 -15.63
C ASN A 2 -14.05 3.53 -15.62
N LYS A 3 -13.25 2.47 -15.58
CA LYS A 3 -11.78 2.56 -15.54
C LYS A 3 -11.18 3.23 -16.78
N ASN A 4 -11.95 3.35 -17.86
CA ASN A 4 -11.56 4.09 -19.06
C ASN A 4 -11.50 5.61 -18.85
N ASP A 5 -12.15 6.15 -17.81
CA ASP A 5 -12.14 7.58 -17.47
C ASP A 5 -11.15 7.92 -16.34
N ALA A 6 -10.46 6.91 -15.77
CA ALA A 6 -9.48 7.10 -14.72
C ALA A 6 -8.15 7.65 -15.30
N PRO A 7 -7.40 8.47 -14.52
CA PRO A 7 -6.10 9.00 -14.96
C PRO A 7 -5.18 7.88 -15.45
N THR A 8 -4.48 8.12 -16.55
CA THR A 8 -3.38 7.25 -17.00
C THR A 8 -2.11 7.72 -16.31
N TYR A 9 -1.62 6.96 -15.33
CA TYR A 9 -0.37 7.25 -14.62
C TYR A 9 0.85 6.98 -15.52
N LEU A 10 1.14 7.92 -16.41
CA LEU A 10 2.21 7.82 -17.42
C LEU A 10 3.41 8.70 -17.08
N SER A 11 3.21 9.66 -16.18
CA SER A 11 4.22 10.59 -15.70
C SER A 11 4.18 10.72 -14.19
N PRO A 12 5.25 11.20 -13.54
CA PRO A 12 5.22 11.52 -12.13
C PRO A 12 4.07 12.47 -11.76
N ALA A 13 3.81 13.51 -12.56
CA ALA A 13 2.77 14.50 -12.26
C ALA A 13 1.36 13.90 -12.06
N ASP A 14 1.05 12.78 -12.72
CA ASP A 14 -0.25 12.10 -12.58
C ASP A 14 -0.46 11.58 -11.15
N TYR A 15 0.62 11.25 -10.44
CA TYR A 15 0.58 10.79 -9.05
C TYR A 15 0.44 11.92 -8.02
N ALA A 16 0.29 13.18 -8.44
CA ALA A 16 -0.10 14.28 -7.55
C ALA A 16 -1.63 14.35 -7.36
N ILE A 17 -2.41 13.67 -8.20
CA ILE A 17 -3.87 13.71 -8.18
C ILE A 17 -4.41 12.77 -7.11
N GLN A 18 -5.36 13.23 -6.30
CA GLN A 18 -6.06 12.38 -5.33
C GLN A 18 -6.88 11.30 -6.03
N THR A 19 -6.81 10.07 -5.51
CA THR A 19 -7.72 8.98 -5.85
C THR A 19 -8.92 8.99 -4.89
N TRP A 20 -9.92 8.14 -5.12
CA TRP A 20 -10.99 7.95 -4.15
C TRP A 20 -10.48 7.50 -2.77
N PHE A 21 -9.38 6.73 -2.75
CA PHE A 21 -8.78 6.24 -1.52
C PHE A 21 -8.01 7.35 -0.80
N SER A 22 -7.23 8.14 -1.53
CA SER A 22 -6.38 9.17 -0.94
C SER A 22 -7.08 10.52 -0.73
N ASP A 23 -8.24 10.78 -1.34
CA ASP A 23 -8.98 12.03 -1.16
C ASP A 23 -9.41 12.25 0.32
N PRO A 24 -8.96 13.33 0.99
CA PRO A 24 -9.38 13.63 2.35
C PRO A 24 -10.84 14.09 2.45
N GLY A 25 -11.48 14.43 1.32
CA GLY A 25 -12.87 14.86 1.22
C GLY A 25 -13.12 16.12 2.04
N ALA A 26 -14.16 16.10 2.88
CA ALA A 26 -14.53 17.24 3.73
C ALA A 26 -13.43 17.64 4.74
N HIS A 27 -12.43 16.79 4.96
CA HIS A 27 -11.33 17.03 5.91
C HIS A 27 -10.10 17.66 5.27
N ALA A 28 -10.13 18.02 3.97
CA ALA A 28 -8.99 18.60 3.26
C ALA A 28 -8.36 19.81 3.99
N GLY A 29 -9.17 20.68 4.59
CA GLY A 29 -8.68 21.85 5.33
C GLY A 29 -7.84 21.52 6.57
N LEU A 30 -7.86 20.27 7.07
CA LEU A 30 -6.97 19.84 8.15
C LEU A 30 -5.51 19.75 7.70
N TYR A 31 -5.25 19.67 6.39
CA TYR A 31 -3.91 19.59 5.83
C TYR A 31 -3.20 20.94 5.70
N ASP A 32 -3.95 22.05 5.69
CA ASP A 32 -3.41 23.38 5.42
C ASP A 32 -2.39 23.86 6.47
N ALA A 33 -2.46 23.33 7.68
CA ALA A 33 -1.55 23.64 8.79
C ALA A 33 -0.45 22.59 9.01
N LEU A 34 -0.36 21.56 8.15
CA LEU A 34 0.65 20.51 8.29
C LEU A 34 2.04 20.98 7.81
N PRO A 35 3.12 20.33 8.32
CA PRO A 35 4.45 20.50 7.77
C PRO A 35 4.49 20.24 6.26
N THR A 36 5.43 20.89 5.58
CA THR A 36 5.67 20.71 4.12
C THR A 36 6.94 19.93 3.83
N ASP A 37 7.74 19.64 4.85
CA ASP A 37 8.88 18.74 4.76
C ASP A 37 8.45 17.29 5.03
N VAL A 38 9.08 16.37 4.29
CA VAL A 38 8.81 14.92 4.38
C VAL A 38 8.97 14.36 5.80
N PRO A 39 10.05 14.67 6.56
CA PRO A 39 10.18 14.21 7.94
C PRO A 39 9.01 14.63 8.84
N GLY A 40 8.58 15.89 8.73
CA GLY A 40 7.44 16.43 9.48
C GLY A 40 6.11 15.77 9.13
N ILE A 41 5.87 15.52 7.83
CA ILE A 41 4.65 14.81 7.38
C ILE A 41 4.65 13.37 7.91
N ALA A 42 5.77 12.65 7.80
CA ALA A 42 5.88 11.29 8.30
C ALA A 42 5.64 11.23 9.84
N ALA A 43 6.15 12.21 10.60
CA ALA A 43 5.88 12.32 12.03
C ALA A 43 4.39 12.54 12.35
N VAL A 44 3.68 13.34 11.55
CA VAL A 44 2.22 13.50 11.68
C VAL A 44 1.49 12.19 11.41
N VAL A 45 1.89 11.43 10.38
CA VAL A 45 1.29 10.13 10.07
C VAL A 45 1.46 9.15 11.24
N ARG A 46 2.68 9.03 11.78
CA ARG A 46 2.95 8.16 12.95
C ARG A 46 2.22 8.60 14.22
N ASN A 47 1.98 9.90 14.36
CA ASN A 47 1.17 10.45 15.43
C ASN A 47 -0.31 10.07 15.30
N LEU A 48 -0.83 9.87 14.09
CA LEU A 48 -2.25 9.61 13.85
C LEU A 48 -2.62 8.12 13.85
N LEU A 49 -1.67 7.24 13.55
CA LEU A 49 -1.90 5.81 13.35
C LEU A 49 -1.18 4.94 14.39
N VAL A 50 -1.73 3.75 14.60
CA VAL A 50 -1.10 2.66 15.36
C VAL A 50 -1.30 1.35 14.61
N HIS A 51 -0.22 0.60 14.40
CA HIS A 51 -0.29 -0.65 13.64
C HIS A 51 -0.96 -1.75 14.49
N TYR A 52 -2.01 -2.40 13.97
CA TYR A 52 -2.80 -3.38 14.73
C TYR A 52 -2.00 -4.60 15.23
N ARG A 53 -0.96 -5.01 14.50
CA ARG A 53 0.02 -6.03 14.91
C ARG A 53 1.30 -5.47 15.55
N GLY A 54 1.94 -4.50 14.90
CA GLY A 54 3.25 -3.96 15.32
C GLY A 54 3.22 -2.87 16.40
N GLY A 55 2.05 -2.30 16.70
CA GLY A 55 1.91 -1.13 17.57
C GLY A 55 1.97 -1.41 19.08
N GLY A 56 2.14 -2.67 19.49
CA GLY A 56 2.29 -3.06 20.90
C GLY A 56 1.03 -2.93 21.76
N ILE A 57 -0.13 -2.68 21.15
CA ILE A 57 -1.43 -2.55 21.83
C ILE A 57 -2.42 -3.52 21.18
N GLU A 58 -3.09 -4.34 22.00
CA GLU A 58 -4.15 -5.22 21.54
C GLU A 58 -5.47 -4.44 21.40
N PHE A 59 -6.02 -4.40 20.18
CA PHE A 59 -7.32 -3.81 19.89
C PHE A 59 -8.35 -4.89 19.56
N THR A 60 -9.60 -4.67 19.95
CA THR A 60 -10.73 -5.59 19.71
C THR A 60 -12.00 -4.82 19.32
N GLY A 61 -13.02 -5.55 18.83
CA GLY A 61 -14.34 -4.99 18.54
C GLY A 61 -14.29 -3.82 17.54
N GLU A 62 -15.01 -2.74 17.85
CA GLU A 62 -15.10 -1.55 16.98
C GLU A 62 -13.73 -0.91 16.72
N ARG A 63 -12.79 -1.01 17.66
CA ARG A 63 -11.43 -0.46 17.48
C ARG A 63 -10.65 -1.24 16.44
N LEU A 64 -10.71 -2.58 16.49
CA LEU A 64 -10.05 -3.42 15.49
C LEU A 64 -10.70 -3.29 14.11
N ALA A 65 -12.00 -3.03 14.03
CA ALA A 65 -12.72 -2.81 12.78
C ALA A 65 -12.24 -1.56 12.00
N GLU A 66 -11.50 -0.64 12.64
CA GLU A 66 -10.91 0.53 11.96
C GLU A 66 -9.91 0.14 10.87
N ILE A 67 -9.29 -1.04 10.95
CA ILE A 67 -8.36 -1.52 9.90
C ILE A 67 -9.04 -1.62 8.52
N ASP A 68 -10.37 -1.77 8.48
CA ASP A 68 -11.13 -1.82 7.23
C ASP A 68 -11.44 -0.43 6.63
N HIS A 69 -10.83 0.64 7.14
CA HIS A 69 -10.97 1.98 6.55
C HIS A 69 -10.36 2.03 5.14
N ARG A 70 -11.24 2.07 4.13
CA ARG A 70 -10.82 2.13 2.72
C ARG A 70 -10.26 3.48 2.30
N SER A 71 -10.77 4.59 2.81
CA SER A 71 -10.38 5.93 2.37
C SER A 71 -9.81 6.78 3.49
N VAL A 72 -8.94 7.70 3.11
CA VAL A 72 -8.37 8.72 4.01
C VAL A 72 -9.46 9.58 4.63
N SER A 73 -10.50 9.94 3.87
CA SER A 73 -11.65 10.65 4.44
C SER A 73 -12.34 9.86 5.58
N ALA A 74 -12.43 8.52 5.48
CA ALA A 74 -12.95 7.68 6.56
C ALA A 74 -12.00 7.66 7.77
N MET A 75 -10.70 7.50 7.54
CA MET A 75 -9.66 7.57 8.59
C MET A 75 -9.72 8.90 9.35
N LEU A 76 -9.70 10.03 8.63
CA LEU A 76 -9.77 11.37 9.22
C LEU A 76 -11.09 11.61 9.94
N SER A 77 -12.21 11.08 9.44
CA SER A 77 -13.49 11.12 10.15
C SER A 77 -13.42 10.39 11.50
N THR A 78 -12.73 9.26 11.57
CA THR A 78 -12.52 8.50 12.81
C THR A 78 -11.64 9.27 13.79
N ASP A 79 -10.50 9.82 13.35
CA ASP A 79 -9.65 10.67 14.22
C ASP A 79 -10.43 11.89 14.72
N GLN A 80 -11.10 12.63 13.85
CA GLN A 80 -11.77 13.88 14.24
C GLN A 80 -12.97 13.65 15.15
N LYS A 81 -13.71 12.55 15.01
CA LYS A 81 -14.79 12.18 15.95
C LYS A 81 -14.25 11.88 17.35
N ARG A 82 -13.06 11.32 17.45
CA ARG A 82 -12.44 10.92 18.73
C ARG A 82 -11.66 12.06 19.38
N ASN A 83 -10.82 12.73 18.59
CA ASN A 83 -9.82 13.66 19.07
C ASN A 83 -10.22 15.14 18.86
N GLY A 84 -10.92 15.46 17.76
CA GLY A 84 -11.46 16.79 17.47
C GLY A 84 -10.42 17.92 17.46
N ARG A 85 -9.15 17.61 17.19
CA ARG A 85 -8.00 18.51 17.33
C ARG A 85 -7.12 18.50 16.08
N PRO A 86 -6.33 19.57 15.81
CA PRO A 86 -5.40 19.62 14.69
C PRO A 86 -4.53 18.38 14.57
N LEU A 87 -4.28 17.91 13.34
CA LEU A 87 -3.62 16.62 13.05
C LEU A 87 -2.19 16.51 13.59
N ALA A 88 -1.47 17.64 13.70
CA ALA A 88 -0.10 17.69 14.21
C ALA A 88 -0.01 17.69 15.75
N GLU A 89 -1.11 17.87 16.48
CA GLU A 89 -1.07 17.76 17.94
C GLU A 89 -0.86 16.30 18.38
N PRO A 90 -0.17 16.00 19.49
CA PRO A 90 0.05 14.62 19.91
C PRO A 90 -1.25 13.83 20.19
N ARG A 91 -1.28 12.57 19.76
CA ARG A 91 -2.28 11.57 20.17
C ARG A 91 -1.63 10.52 21.06
N GLU A 92 -2.30 10.17 22.14
CA GLU A 92 -1.98 9.00 22.92
C GLU A 92 -2.07 7.74 22.04
N PRO A 93 -1.17 6.76 22.15
CA PRO A 93 -1.16 5.57 21.29
C PRO A 93 -2.52 4.85 21.17
N PHE A 94 -3.28 4.77 22.27
CA PHE A 94 -4.60 4.14 22.29
C PHE A 94 -5.68 4.96 21.54
N ASP A 95 -5.49 6.28 21.44
CA ASP A 95 -6.39 7.21 20.76
C ASP A 95 -6.05 7.41 19.28
N ARG A 96 -5.00 6.76 18.77
CA ARG A 96 -4.66 6.73 17.33
C ARG A 96 -5.60 5.81 16.55
N ILE A 97 -5.75 6.07 15.25
CA ILE A 97 -6.52 5.20 14.36
C ILE A 97 -5.81 3.85 14.27
N VAL A 98 -6.54 2.76 14.44
CA VAL A 98 -5.98 1.42 14.25
C VAL A 98 -5.91 1.12 12.76
N GLY A 99 -4.72 0.80 12.25
CA GLY A 99 -4.48 0.50 10.84
C GLY A 99 -3.31 -0.46 10.63
N CYS A 100 -2.81 -0.54 9.41
CA CYS A 100 -1.58 -1.25 9.06
C CYS A 100 -0.66 -0.41 8.17
N CYS A 101 0.47 -0.96 7.73
CA CYS A 101 1.45 -0.32 6.85
C CYS A 101 0.83 0.41 5.64
N ARG A 102 -0.23 -0.17 5.05
CA ARG A 102 -0.99 0.44 3.97
C ARG A 102 -1.60 1.78 4.36
N ASP A 103 -2.14 1.92 5.57
CA ASP A 103 -2.82 3.14 6.02
C ASP A 103 -1.83 4.26 6.35
N TYR A 104 -0.67 3.92 6.91
CA TYR A 104 0.45 4.86 7.06
C TYR A 104 0.86 5.41 5.71
N THR A 105 1.13 4.52 4.76
CA THR A 105 1.51 4.87 3.40
C THR A 105 0.43 5.72 2.72
N LEU A 106 -0.85 5.33 2.80
CA LEU A 106 -1.92 6.03 2.11
C LEU A 106 -2.14 7.44 2.68
N LEU A 107 -2.10 7.60 4.01
CA LEU A 107 -2.25 8.91 4.64
C LEU A 107 -1.06 9.83 4.28
N PHE A 108 0.16 9.29 4.26
CA PHE A 108 1.35 10.01 3.81
C PHE A 108 1.21 10.47 2.36
N VAL A 109 0.82 9.57 1.45
CA VAL A 109 0.57 9.86 0.03
C VAL A 109 -0.51 10.94 -0.14
N SER A 110 -1.60 10.87 0.63
CA SER A 110 -2.68 11.86 0.59
C SER A 110 -2.21 13.26 0.93
N ILE A 111 -1.41 13.41 2.00
CA ILE A 111 -0.89 14.71 2.43
C ILE A 111 0.05 15.28 1.37
N LEU A 112 0.95 14.47 0.81
CA LEU A 112 1.85 14.92 -0.27
C LEU A 112 1.09 15.36 -1.52
N ARG A 113 0.09 14.58 -1.95
CA ARG A 113 -0.78 14.93 -3.08
C ARG A 113 -1.53 16.24 -2.86
N HIS A 114 -2.00 16.50 -1.63
CA HIS A 114 -2.62 17.79 -1.27
C HIS A 114 -1.64 18.97 -1.42
N GLN A 115 -0.36 18.74 -1.14
CA GLN A 115 0.71 19.73 -1.33
C GLN A 115 1.25 19.78 -2.77
N GLY A 116 0.65 19.03 -3.70
CA GLY A 116 1.06 18.98 -5.10
C GLY A 116 2.34 18.18 -5.36
N VAL A 117 2.82 17.41 -4.37
CA VAL A 117 3.97 16.52 -4.52
C VAL A 117 3.46 15.17 -5.06
N PRO A 118 3.95 14.71 -6.22
CA PRO A 118 3.62 13.38 -6.69
C PRO A 118 4.01 12.29 -5.70
N ALA A 119 3.07 11.44 -5.35
CA ALA A 119 3.29 10.34 -4.42
C ALA A 119 2.46 9.10 -4.78
N ARG A 120 3.02 7.92 -4.53
CA ARG A 120 2.39 6.62 -4.80
C ARG A 120 2.76 5.60 -3.74
N SER A 121 1.89 4.64 -3.50
CA SER A 121 2.22 3.47 -2.67
C SER A 121 2.96 2.42 -3.50
N ARG A 122 3.89 1.70 -2.86
CA ARG A 122 4.57 0.52 -3.39
C ARG A 122 4.23 -0.71 -2.55
N ILE A 123 3.99 -1.82 -3.22
CA ILE A 123 3.68 -3.12 -2.62
C ILE A 123 4.90 -4.02 -2.77
N GLY A 124 5.25 -4.69 -1.69
CA GLY A 124 6.43 -5.54 -1.66
C GLY A 124 6.58 -6.22 -0.32
N PHE A 125 7.82 -6.50 0.03
CA PHE A 125 8.15 -7.22 1.24
C PHE A 125 9.33 -6.55 1.95
N ALA A 126 9.29 -6.49 3.28
CA ALA A 126 10.31 -5.86 4.10
C ALA A 126 11.17 -6.94 4.79
N ASP A 127 12.47 -6.91 4.50
CA ASP A 127 13.45 -7.85 5.08
C ASP A 127 13.99 -7.40 6.46
N TYR A 128 13.58 -6.21 6.91
CA TYR A 128 14.16 -5.49 8.03
C TYR A 128 13.36 -5.57 9.34
N PHE A 129 12.29 -6.37 9.38
CA PHE A 129 11.50 -6.60 10.59
C PHE A 129 11.90 -7.88 11.33
N THR A 130 12.26 -8.94 10.62
CA THR A 130 12.67 -10.21 11.23
C THR A 130 13.80 -10.83 10.42
N PRO A 131 14.96 -11.12 11.04
CA PRO A 131 16.07 -11.74 10.35
C PRO A 131 15.64 -13.05 9.65
N GLY A 132 15.89 -13.13 8.35
CA GLY A 132 15.59 -14.31 7.53
C GLY A 132 14.12 -14.45 7.10
N TYR A 133 13.28 -13.43 7.32
CA TYR A 133 11.89 -13.45 6.86
C TYR A 133 11.48 -12.10 6.29
N ASN A 134 10.71 -12.13 5.20
CA ASN A 134 10.28 -10.95 4.47
C ASN A 134 8.79 -10.72 4.72
N HIS A 135 8.47 -9.71 5.52
CA HIS A 135 7.08 -9.39 5.86
C HIS A 135 6.41 -8.68 4.71
N ASP A 136 5.16 -9.03 4.43
CA ASP A 136 4.33 -8.24 3.53
C ASP A 136 4.28 -6.78 3.99
N HIS A 137 4.50 -5.84 3.09
CA HIS A 137 4.63 -4.45 3.49
C HIS A 137 4.26 -3.47 2.38
N VAL A 138 3.87 -2.26 2.81
CA VAL A 138 3.52 -1.15 1.92
C VAL A 138 4.30 0.08 2.35
N VAL A 139 5.04 0.66 1.41
CA VAL A 139 5.79 1.90 1.61
C VAL A 139 5.35 2.97 0.60
N ALA A 140 5.72 4.22 0.82
CA ALA A 140 5.47 5.29 -0.15
C ALA A 140 6.69 5.54 -1.03
N GLU A 141 6.44 6.02 -2.24
CA GLU A 141 7.42 6.74 -3.05
C GLU A 141 6.89 8.14 -3.32
N TYR A 142 7.76 9.14 -3.26
CA TYR A 142 7.45 10.51 -3.67
C TYR A 142 8.48 11.05 -4.65
N TRP A 143 8.05 11.96 -5.53
CA TRP A 143 8.94 12.61 -6.49
C TRP A 143 9.58 13.84 -5.85
N ASN A 144 10.91 13.82 -5.68
CA ASN A 144 11.63 14.94 -5.06
C ASN A 144 12.04 16.05 -6.06
N GLY A 145 11.62 15.93 -7.33
CA GLY A 145 12.01 16.83 -8.42
C GLY A 145 13.03 16.22 -9.39
N ASP A 146 13.74 15.18 -8.97
CA ASP A 146 14.80 14.50 -9.74
C ASP A 146 14.56 12.99 -9.85
N ARG A 147 14.17 12.34 -8.75
CA ARG A 147 13.89 10.90 -8.69
C ARG A 147 12.72 10.56 -7.78
N TRP A 148 12.26 9.32 -7.89
CA TRP A 148 11.44 8.70 -6.86
C TRP A 148 12.31 8.40 -5.63
N VAL A 149 11.81 8.79 -4.47
CA VAL A 149 12.40 8.52 -3.17
C VAL A 149 11.46 7.60 -2.41
N MET A 150 11.94 6.43 -2.02
CA MET A 150 11.19 5.46 -1.23
C MET A 150 11.32 5.80 0.26
N ILE A 151 10.19 5.76 0.96
CA ILE A 151 10.09 6.06 2.39
C ILE A 151 9.12 5.11 3.07
N ASP A 152 9.54 4.56 4.20
CA ASP A 152 8.68 3.87 5.14
C ASP A 152 8.19 4.88 6.20
N ALA A 153 7.00 5.45 5.97
CA ALA A 153 6.41 6.45 6.85
C ALA A 153 5.91 5.87 8.19
N GLU A 154 5.87 4.54 8.33
CA GLU A 154 5.51 3.86 9.58
C GLU A 154 6.64 3.93 10.62
N LEU A 155 7.89 3.93 10.17
CA LEU A 155 9.06 3.81 11.05
C LEU A 155 9.59 5.16 11.53
N GLU A 156 10.12 5.17 12.76
CA GLU A 156 10.88 6.32 13.25
C GLU A 156 12.30 6.32 12.63
N PRO A 157 12.82 7.50 12.24
CA PRO A 157 14.20 7.60 11.79
C PRO A 157 15.19 7.12 12.87
N GLY A 158 16.18 6.34 12.46
CA GLY A 158 17.21 5.78 13.34
C GLY A 158 16.86 4.42 13.96
N GLU A 159 15.66 3.88 13.75
CA GLU A 159 15.31 2.51 14.20
C GLU A 159 15.92 1.40 13.35
N ARG A 160 16.47 1.76 12.19
CA ARG A 160 17.11 0.85 11.23
C ARG A 160 18.54 1.31 10.94
N SER A 161 19.35 0.40 10.40
CA SER A 161 20.71 0.70 9.96
C SER A 161 20.78 1.50 8.66
N PHE A 162 19.63 1.74 8.02
CA PHE A 162 19.46 2.56 6.83
C PHE A 162 18.48 3.70 7.09
N ASP A 163 18.49 4.71 6.21
CA ASP A 163 17.54 5.82 6.29
C ASP A 163 16.16 5.38 5.80
N VAL A 164 15.19 5.33 6.72
CA VAL A 164 13.80 4.97 6.40
C VAL A 164 13.08 6.06 5.60
N GLN A 165 13.64 7.27 5.51
CA GLN A 165 13.07 8.42 4.78
C GLN A 165 13.63 8.62 3.38
N ASP A 166 14.70 7.90 3.05
CA ASP A 166 15.30 7.76 1.72
C ASP A 166 15.93 6.37 1.62
N MET A 167 15.07 5.36 1.49
CA MET A 167 15.47 3.97 1.58
C MET A 167 16.41 3.61 0.43
N PRO A 168 17.53 2.92 0.71
CA PRO A 168 18.36 2.35 -0.34
C PRO A 168 17.61 1.22 -1.04
N ALA A 169 18.08 0.83 -2.23
CA ALA A 169 17.62 -0.42 -2.85
C ALA A 169 18.03 -1.61 -1.99
N GLY A 170 17.18 -2.65 -1.94
CA GLY A 170 17.46 -3.91 -1.23
C GLY A 170 16.50 -4.22 -0.09
N PRO A 171 16.38 -3.39 0.96
CA PRO A 171 15.56 -3.72 2.14
C PRO A 171 14.07 -3.94 1.86
N PHE A 172 13.58 -3.39 0.75
CA PHE A 172 12.21 -3.56 0.29
C PHE A 172 12.19 -3.98 -1.18
N PRO A 173 12.28 -5.29 -1.50
CA PRO A 173 11.97 -5.77 -2.84
C PRO A 173 10.47 -5.62 -3.13
N SER A 174 10.15 -5.16 -4.33
CA SER A 174 8.78 -5.07 -4.83
C SER A 174 8.16 -6.46 -5.02
N ALA A 175 6.83 -6.55 -5.04
CA ALA A 175 6.15 -7.82 -5.27
C ALA A 175 6.52 -8.46 -6.62
N ALA A 176 6.66 -7.66 -7.67
CA ALA A 176 7.13 -8.10 -8.97
C ALA A 176 8.57 -8.66 -8.92
N GLU A 177 9.49 -8.03 -8.19
CA GLU A 177 10.87 -8.53 -8.02
C GLU A 177 10.88 -9.88 -7.31
N VAL A 178 10.13 -10.00 -6.21
CA VAL A 178 10.02 -11.24 -5.45
C VAL A 178 9.38 -12.34 -6.29
N TRP A 179 8.31 -12.03 -7.03
CA TRP A 179 7.65 -12.99 -7.90
C TRP A 179 8.63 -13.58 -8.92
N LEU A 180 9.35 -12.74 -9.66
CA LEU A 180 10.29 -13.22 -10.68
C LEU A 180 11.46 -13.99 -10.05
N GLY A 181 11.96 -13.58 -8.89
CA GLY A 181 12.98 -14.33 -8.16
C GLY A 181 12.50 -15.72 -7.70
N VAL A 182 11.25 -15.83 -7.23
CA VAL A 182 10.61 -17.13 -6.92
C VAL A 182 10.47 -17.97 -8.18
N ARG A 183 10.05 -17.37 -9.30
CA ARG A 183 9.86 -18.06 -10.58
C ARG A 183 11.17 -18.54 -11.19
N ALA A 184 12.28 -17.84 -10.95
CA ALA A 184 13.63 -18.24 -11.33
C ALA A 184 14.22 -19.34 -10.41
N GLY A 185 13.62 -19.55 -9.22
CA GLY A 185 14.16 -20.46 -8.20
C GLY A 185 15.28 -19.84 -7.35
N ASP A 186 15.48 -18.53 -7.45
CA ASP A 186 16.48 -17.78 -6.67
C ASP A 186 15.97 -17.43 -5.27
N LEU A 187 14.65 -17.35 -5.10
CA LEU A 187 13.98 -17.05 -3.84
C LEU A 187 13.07 -18.19 -3.42
N ASP A 188 13.11 -18.53 -2.14
CA ASP A 188 12.19 -19.49 -1.54
C ASP A 188 10.92 -18.74 -1.08
N PRO A 189 9.74 -19.03 -1.68
CA PRO A 189 8.50 -18.34 -1.37
C PRO A 189 8.05 -18.51 0.09
N ASP A 190 8.48 -19.56 0.79
CA ASP A 190 8.08 -19.80 2.18
C ASP A 190 8.66 -18.76 3.16
N ASN A 191 9.63 -17.96 2.72
CA ASN A 191 10.21 -16.85 3.48
C ASN A 191 9.46 -15.52 3.30
N TYR A 192 8.27 -15.53 2.69
CA TYR A 192 7.48 -14.34 2.38
C TYR A 192 6.04 -14.50 2.89
N GLY A 193 5.50 -13.49 3.58
CA GLY A 193 4.14 -13.51 4.10
C GLY A 193 3.89 -12.56 5.27
N ILE A 194 2.80 -12.77 6.01
CA ILE A 194 2.37 -11.87 7.09
C ILE A 194 3.18 -12.01 8.40
N GLY A 195 4.13 -12.95 8.42
CA GLY A 195 5.03 -13.18 9.53
C GLY A 195 5.51 -14.64 9.63
N PRO A 196 6.65 -14.89 10.29
CA PRO A 196 7.20 -16.24 10.43
C PRO A 196 6.22 -17.19 11.11
N GLY A 197 6.03 -18.39 10.53
CA GLY A 197 5.15 -19.42 11.06
C GLY A 197 3.66 -19.11 10.97
N GLN A 198 3.27 -18.02 10.29
CA GLN A 198 1.87 -17.69 10.01
C GLN A 198 1.37 -18.47 8.78
N PRO A 199 0.06 -18.79 8.71
CA PRO A 199 -0.50 -19.58 7.61
C PRO A 199 -0.68 -18.79 6.31
N ILE A 200 -0.44 -17.47 6.31
CA ILE A 200 -0.62 -16.60 5.15
C ILE A 200 0.75 -16.15 4.66
N GLY A 201 1.17 -16.75 3.55
CA GLY A 201 2.48 -16.56 2.94
C GLY A 201 2.68 -17.55 1.79
N GLY A 202 3.88 -17.59 1.23
CA GLY A 202 4.21 -18.53 0.15
C GLY A 202 3.87 -18.02 -1.25
N GLY A 203 3.99 -18.91 -2.23
CA GLY A 203 3.99 -18.52 -3.65
C GLY A 203 2.68 -17.91 -4.15
N TRP A 204 1.53 -18.40 -3.69
CA TRP A 204 0.22 -17.82 -4.04
C TRP A 204 0.09 -16.39 -3.48
N PHE A 205 0.64 -16.15 -2.29
CA PHE A 205 0.59 -14.86 -1.63
C PHE A 205 1.47 -13.84 -2.38
N VAL A 206 2.69 -14.23 -2.74
CA VAL A 206 3.58 -13.43 -3.59
C VAL A 206 2.91 -13.08 -4.91
N ARG A 207 2.28 -14.06 -5.59
CA ARG A 207 1.50 -13.81 -6.82
C ARG A 207 0.42 -12.75 -6.61
N ASN A 208 -0.36 -12.88 -5.56
CA ASN A 208 -1.45 -11.94 -5.27
C ASN A 208 -0.90 -10.54 -4.98
N TYR A 209 0.29 -10.43 -4.38
CA TYR A 209 0.95 -9.14 -4.15
C TYR A 209 1.38 -8.44 -5.45
N VAL A 210 1.63 -9.18 -6.54
CA VAL A 210 1.80 -8.58 -7.88
C VAL A 210 0.51 -7.91 -8.36
N HIS A 211 -0.66 -8.48 -8.04
CA HIS A 211 -1.96 -7.89 -8.39
C HIS A 211 -2.21 -6.61 -7.60
N TYR A 212 -1.86 -6.61 -6.30
CA TYR A 212 -1.89 -5.41 -5.47
C TYR A 212 -0.91 -4.34 -5.96
N GLU A 213 0.34 -4.69 -6.31
CA GLU A 213 1.31 -3.73 -6.84
C GLU A 213 0.76 -3.05 -8.10
N LEU A 214 0.19 -3.83 -9.02
CA LEU A 214 -0.43 -3.33 -10.23
C LEU A 214 -1.61 -2.38 -9.94
N ALA A 215 -2.50 -2.77 -9.02
CA ALA A 215 -3.67 -1.98 -8.65
C ALA A 215 -3.27 -0.65 -7.99
N HIS A 216 -2.36 -0.69 -7.02
CA HIS A 216 -1.88 0.49 -6.30
C HIS A 216 -1.19 1.49 -7.24
N LEU A 217 -0.39 1.01 -8.19
CA LEU A 217 0.23 1.87 -9.21
C LEU A 217 -0.78 2.45 -10.21
N ASN A 218 -1.98 1.87 -10.31
CA ASN A 218 -3.10 2.39 -11.11
C ASN A 218 -4.15 3.14 -10.27
N GLY A 219 -3.81 3.54 -9.04
CA GLY A 219 -4.65 4.40 -8.20
C GLY A 219 -5.79 3.67 -7.49
N ASP A 220 -5.72 2.35 -7.42
CA ASP A 220 -6.53 1.54 -6.51
C ASP A 220 -5.65 1.12 -5.33
N GLU A 221 -5.52 2.02 -4.36
CA GLU A 221 -4.79 1.75 -3.13
C GLU A 221 -5.65 0.89 -2.18
N LEU A 222 -5.80 -0.41 -2.44
CA LEU A 222 -6.76 -1.32 -1.79
C LEU A 222 -6.38 -1.70 -0.35
N LEU A 223 -7.30 -2.37 0.36
CA LEU A 223 -6.96 -3.08 1.59
C LEU A 223 -6.17 -4.34 1.22
N LEU A 224 -5.20 -4.77 2.03
CA LEU A 224 -4.37 -5.96 1.77
C LEU A 224 -5.13 -7.30 1.94
N TRP A 225 -6.44 -7.22 2.12
CA TRP A 225 -7.37 -8.34 2.20
C TRP A 225 -8.60 -8.11 1.30
N ASP A 226 -8.46 -7.28 0.28
CA ASP A 226 -9.32 -7.23 -0.89
C ASP A 226 -8.96 -8.37 -1.83
N ASN A 227 -9.93 -9.14 -2.28
CA ASN A 227 -9.64 -10.21 -3.22
C ASN A 227 -10.61 -10.12 -4.39
N TRP A 228 -10.06 -10.00 -5.59
CA TRP A 228 -10.81 -9.75 -6.81
C TRP A 228 -10.21 -10.52 -7.99
N GLY A 229 -10.93 -10.55 -9.11
CA GLY A 229 -10.45 -11.18 -10.35
C GLY A 229 -10.03 -12.63 -10.12
N ASP A 230 -8.82 -12.97 -10.56
CA ASP A 230 -8.25 -14.32 -10.49
C ASP A 230 -7.32 -14.53 -9.27
N MET A 231 -7.49 -13.74 -8.21
CA MET A 231 -6.80 -13.98 -6.95
C MET A 231 -7.36 -15.23 -6.25
N SER A 232 -6.45 -16.06 -5.74
CA SER A 232 -6.77 -17.28 -5.00
C SER A 232 -5.71 -17.55 -3.92
N ASP A 233 -6.00 -18.48 -3.03
CA ASP A 233 -5.10 -18.96 -1.97
C ASP A 233 -4.22 -20.15 -2.42
N THR A 234 -4.12 -20.40 -3.73
CA THR A 234 -3.35 -21.49 -4.32
C THR A 234 -2.82 -21.09 -5.70
N LEU A 235 -1.69 -21.67 -6.12
CA LEU A 235 -1.21 -21.52 -7.50
C LEU A 235 -1.90 -22.49 -8.47
N GLU A 236 -2.66 -23.47 -7.96
CA GLU A 236 -3.38 -24.41 -8.81
C GLU A 236 -4.44 -23.70 -9.65
N GLY A 237 -4.37 -23.87 -10.97
CA GLY A 237 -5.29 -23.25 -11.92
C GLY A 237 -5.05 -21.76 -12.19
N ALA A 238 -4.07 -21.13 -11.52
CA ALA A 238 -3.72 -19.74 -11.74
C ALA A 238 -2.96 -19.53 -13.06
N ASP A 239 -3.23 -18.42 -13.76
CA ASP A 239 -2.44 -18.00 -14.92
C ASP A 239 -1.10 -17.38 -14.47
N LEU A 240 -0.11 -18.25 -14.31
CA LEU A 240 1.23 -17.83 -13.89
C LEU A 240 1.95 -17.04 -14.99
N ALA A 241 1.68 -17.32 -16.26
CA ALA A 241 2.31 -16.63 -17.39
C ALA A 241 1.83 -15.17 -17.49
N LEU A 242 0.54 -14.91 -17.21
CA LEU A 242 0.04 -13.55 -17.06
C LEU A 242 0.72 -12.82 -15.91
N THR A 243 0.93 -13.51 -14.78
CA THR A 243 1.62 -12.91 -13.61
C THR A 243 3.09 -12.60 -13.94
N ASP A 244 3.79 -13.52 -14.62
CA ASP A 244 5.16 -13.33 -15.13
C ASP A 244 5.21 -12.09 -16.04
N GLN A 245 4.29 -11.98 -17.01
CA GLN A 245 4.19 -10.82 -17.91
C GLN A 245 3.95 -9.50 -17.17
N VAL A 246 3.03 -9.48 -16.20
CA VAL A 246 2.74 -8.27 -15.41
C VAL A 246 3.96 -7.86 -14.61
N ALA A 247 4.63 -8.80 -13.94
CA ALA A 247 5.83 -8.52 -13.16
C ALA A 247 6.96 -7.93 -14.02
N ASP A 248 7.25 -8.54 -15.18
CA ASP A 248 8.26 -8.02 -16.11
C ASP A 248 7.95 -6.58 -16.55
N LEU A 249 6.68 -6.29 -16.87
CA LEU A 249 6.27 -4.95 -17.28
C LEU A 249 6.32 -3.94 -16.13
N LEU A 250 5.99 -4.36 -14.90
CA LEU A 250 6.11 -3.52 -13.70
C LEU A 250 7.58 -3.13 -13.46
N LEU A 251 8.51 -4.07 -13.57
CA LEU A 251 9.94 -3.79 -13.42
C LEU A 251 10.48 -2.89 -14.54
N ALA A 252 10.13 -3.18 -15.79
CA ALA A 252 10.52 -2.33 -16.92
C ALA A 252 9.96 -0.90 -16.78
N SER A 253 8.69 -0.77 -16.36
CA SER A 253 8.07 0.52 -16.06
C SER A 253 8.78 1.25 -14.92
N GLY A 254 9.14 0.55 -13.84
CA GLY A 254 9.91 1.11 -12.72
C GLY A 254 11.28 1.64 -13.13
N ASN A 255 11.90 1.01 -14.14
CA ASN A 255 13.17 1.42 -14.74
C ASN A 255 13.03 2.50 -15.83
N GLY A 256 11.83 3.06 -16.02
CA GLY A 256 11.58 4.18 -16.93
C GLY A 256 11.20 3.80 -18.37
N ASP A 257 10.88 2.53 -18.65
CA ASP A 257 10.35 2.13 -19.96
C ASP A 257 8.89 2.59 -20.13
N ALA A 258 8.71 3.69 -20.86
CA ALA A 258 7.39 4.26 -21.14
C ALA A 258 6.46 3.34 -21.93
N ALA A 259 6.99 2.46 -22.78
CA ALA A 259 6.18 1.49 -23.51
C ALA A 259 5.64 0.41 -22.56
N ALA A 260 6.49 -0.08 -21.65
CA ALA A 260 6.08 -0.99 -20.59
C ALA A 260 5.04 -0.35 -19.67
N THR A 261 5.25 0.91 -19.24
CA THR A 261 4.28 1.68 -18.45
C THR A 261 2.92 1.73 -19.13
N LYS A 262 2.87 2.06 -20.43
CA LYS A 262 1.61 2.10 -21.17
C LYS A 262 0.95 0.72 -21.26
N GLN A 263 1.74 -0.33 -21.51
CA GLN A 263 1.22 -1.68 -21.67
C GLN A 263 0.64 -2.24 -20.38
N VAL A 264 1.35 -2.08 -19.25
CA VAL A 264 0.91 -2.58 -17.95
C VAL A 264 -0.33 -1.85 -17.44
N ASN A 265 -0.38 -0.52 -17.66
CA ASN A 265 -1.56 0.29 -17.39
C ASN A 265 -2.76 -0.11 -18.25
N ASN A 266 -2.54 -0.47 -19.52
CA ASN A 266 -3.61 -0.96 -20.39
C ASN A 266 -4.12 -2.33 -19.92
N LEU A 267 -3.21 -3.26 -19.58
CA LEU A 267 -3.57 -4.56 -19.03
C LEU A 267 -4.47 -4.41 -17.80
N TYR A 268 -4.10 -3.54 -16.86
CA TYR A 268 -4.92 -3.30 -15.67
C TYR A 268 -6.32 -2.76 -15.98
N ARG A 269 -6.50 -1.98 -17.05
CA ARG A 269 -7.82 -1.41 -17.40
C ARG A 269 -8.72 -2.38 -18.17
N THR A 270 -8.12 -3.29 -18.94
CA THR A 270 -8.87 -4.10 -19.91
C THR A 270 -8.96 -5.58 -19.55
N ASN A 271 -8.12 -6.08 -18.63
CA ASN A 271 -8.11 -7.48 -18.27
C ASN A 271 -8.92 -7.73 -16.97
N PRO A 272 -10.11 -8.35 -17.05
CA PRO A 272 -10.99 -8.55 -15.88
C PRO A 272 -10.37 -9.46 -14.80
N ALA A 273 -9.35 -10.26 -15.12
CA ALA A 273 -8.60 -11.04 -14.13
C ALA A 273 -7.74 -10.16 -13.20
N LEU A 274 -7.35 -8.97 -13.67
CA LEU A 274 -6.44 -8.05 -12.99
C LEU A 274 -7.17 -6.80 -12.47
N THR A 275 -8.15 -6.29 -13.20
CA THR A 275 -8.85 -5.05 -12.86
C THR A 275 -9.66 -5.19 -11.58
N PHE A 276 -9.50 -4.25 -10.63
CA PHE A 276 -10.41 -4.13 -9.50
C PHE A 276 -11.77 -3.58 -9.97
N ALA A 277 -12.68 -4.50 -10.33
CA ALA A 277 -14.00 -4.20 -10.85
C ALA A 277 -14.99 -5.35 -10.59
N GLY A 278 -16.28 -5.04 -10.54
CA GLY A 278 -17.34 -6.04 -10.35
C GLY A 278 -17.50 -6.38 -8.89
N ARG A 279 -16.79 -7.40 -8.39
CA ARG A 279 -16.93 -7.87 -7.01
C ARG A 279 -15.58 -8.08 -6.34
N SER A 280 -15.50 -7.68 -5.07
CA SER A 280 -14.38 -7.99 -4.18
C SER A 280 -14.88 -8.72 -2.94
N PHE A 281 -14.17 -9.78 -2.54
CA PHE A 281 -14.40 -10.47 -1.29
C PHE A 281 -13.36 -10.06 -0.24
N ILE A 282 -13.85 -9.63 0.92
CA ILE A 282 -13.06 -9.00 1.97
C ILE A 282 -12.81 -10.00 3.08
N THR A 283 -11.55 -10.39 3.29
CA THR A 283 -11.11 -11.34 4.33
C THR A 283 -10.41 -10.61 5.47
N SER A 284 -11.17 -9.76 6.19
CA SER A 284 -10.60 -8.87 7.20
C SER A 284 -9.82 -9.62 8.30
N PRO A 285 -8.61 -9.16 8.65
CA PRO A 285 -7.87 -9.66 9.81
C PRO A 285 -8.59 -9.47 11.15
N ALA A 286 -9.61 -8.59 11.21
CA ALA A 286 -10.45 -8.39 12.39
C ALA A 286 -11.31 -9.62 12.73
N GLY A 287 -11.39 -10.60 11.82
CA GLY A 287 -12.22 -11.78 11.95
C GLY A 287 -13.66 -11.55 11.51
N GLY A 288 -14.44 -12.64 11.49
CA GLY A 288 -15.82 -12.64 11.01
C GLY A 288 -15.97 -13.25 9.60
N PRO A 289 -17.21 -13.35 9.09
CA PRO A 289 -17.46 -13.87 7.76
C PRO A 289 -16.90 -12.92 6.70
N TYR A 290 -16.49 -13.46 5.54
CA TYR A 290 -16.11 -12.64 4.41
C TYR A 290 -17.28 -11.72 4.02
N ARG A 291 -16.96 -10.51 3.55
CA ARG A 291 -17.95 -9.57 3.02
C ARG A 291 -17.76 -9.42 1.52
N LEU A 292 -18.86 -9.45 0.78
CA LEU A 292 -18.85 -9.15 -0.65
C LEU A 292 -19.17 -7.67 -0.84
N ILE A 293 -18.38 -6.96 -1.64
CA ILE A 293 -18.66 -5.59 -2.07
C ILE A 293 -18.73 -5.53 -3.59
N GLU A 294 -19.57 -4.63 -4.10
CA GLU A 294 -19.60 -4.27 -5.52
C GLU A 294 -18.60 -3.14 -5.77
N VAL A 295 -17.93 -3.18 -6.92
CA VAL A 295 -16.73 -2.39 -7.23
C VAL A 295 -16.83 -1.67 -8.57
#